data_AF-A0A672GN54-F1
#
_entry.id   AF-A0A672GN54-F1
#
_cell.length_a   1.000
_cell.length_b   1.000
_cell.length_c   1.000
_cell.angle_alpha   90.00
_cell.angle_beta   90.00
_cell.angle_gamma   90.00
#
_symmetry.space_group_name_H-M   'P 1'
#
loop_
_entity.id
_entity.type
_entity.pdbx_description
1 polymer ?
#
loop_
_entity_poly.entity_id
_entity_poly.type
_entity_poly.pdbx_seq_one_letter_code
_entity_poly.pdbx_strand_id
1 'polypeptide(L)'
;EGPAGELVPRLPSYQNWVSNMVSQCNRLSLPLMSPAGATLTIGGVEDTIYRDKPGEVNGWGKFYLEDEVNMQVIGVVEGTYCPYDLVLMTCEDKKIYAYDGEELHLVAPGLKQLCDEGIEYPASKSYYNGEAFKNMVSSYFLTENKYCPVELLSVCIQHLYLLCSVQAEGIVLGMCYVLKSVTDAL
;
A
#
# COMPACT_ATOMS: atom_id res chain seq x y z
N GLU A 1 7.89 -30.23 13.86
CA GLU A 1 8.42 -28.92 14.27
C GLU A 1 9.03 -28.26 13.04
N GLY A 2 8.32 -27.31 12.44
CA GLY A 2 8.84 -26.53 11.29
C GLY A 2 9.57 -25.29 11.82
N PRO A 3 10.63 -24.80 11.15
CA PRO A 3 11.34 -23.64 11.65
C PRO A 3 10.43 -22.41 11.52
N ALA A 4 10.35 -21.66 12.62
CA ALA A 4 9.68 -20.39 12.73
C ALA A 4 10.16 -19.43 11.64
N GLY A 5 9.22 -18.68 11.07
CA GLY A 5 9.46 -17.65 10.06
C GLY A 5 10.60 -16.74 10.51
N GLU A 6 11.64 -16.69 9.69
CA GLU A 6 12.77 -15.79 9.83
C GLU A 6 12.22 -14.35 9.71
N LEU A 7 12.13 -13.66 10.84
CA LEU A 7 11.86 -12.22 10.87
C LEU A 7 13.00 -11.53 10.14
N VAL A 8 12.79 -11.20 8.87
CA VAL A 8 13.70 -10.36 8.08
C VAL A 8 13.92 -9.08 8.90
N PRO A 9 15.16 -8.79 9.36
CA PRO A 9 15.41 -7.60 10.15
C PRO A 9 14.94 -6.38 9.37
N ARG A 10 14.09 -5.54 9.97
CA ARG A 10 13.80 -4.20 9.45
C ARG A 10 15.16 -3.50 9.33
N LEU A 11 15.65 -3.31 8.11
CA LEU A 11 16.99 -2.79 7.85
C LEU A 11 16.89 -1.26 7.80
N PRO A 12 17.18 -0.51 8.89
CA PRO A 12 17.23 0.95 8.85
C PRO A 12 18.23 1.47 7.80
N SER A 13 19.20 0.64 7.39
CA SER A 13 20.14 0.96 6.33
C SER A 13 19.47 1.12 4.95
N TYR A 14 18.44 0.33 4.62
CA TYR A 14 17.80 0.41 3.29
C TYR A 14 16.97 1.69 3.15
N GLN A 15 16.11 1.97 4.12
CA GLN A 15 15.26 3.18 4.10
C GLN A 15 16.08 4.46 4.14
N ASN A 16 17.16 4.49 4.93
CA ASN A 16 18.09 5.62 4.93
C ASN A 16 18.78 5.77 3.57
N TRP A 17 19.16 4.67 2.93
CA TRP A 17 19.75 4.70 1.60
C TRP A 17 18.77 5.20 0.53
N VAL A 18 17.52 4.74 0.53
CA VAL A 18 16.47 5.25 -0.37
C VAL A 18 16.21 6.74 -0.12
N SER A 19 16.12 7.16 1.15
CA SER A 19 15.94 8.57 1.52
C SER A 19 17.05 9.46 0.97
N ASN A 20 18.30 9.01 1.15
CA ASN A 20 19.47 9.71 0.63
C ASN A 20 19.46 9.76 -0.90
N MET A 21 19.06 8.67 -1.57
CA MET A 21 18.94 8.61 -3.03
C MET A 21 17.89 9.60 -3.55
N VAL A 22 16.69 9.61 -2.95
CA VAL A 22 15.61 10.54 -3.32
C VAL A 22 16.05 11.99 -3.11
N SER A 23 16.74 12.28 -2.01
CA SER A 23 17.27 13.61 -1.73
C SER A 23 18.33 14.05 -2.74
N GLN A 24 19.26 13.16 -3.11
CA GLN A 24 20.33 13.45 -4.07
C GLN A 24 19.83 13.60 -5.50
N CYS A 25 18.81 12.82 -5.87
CA CYS A 25 18.23 12.80 -7.20
C CYS A 25 16.92 13.59 -7.29
N ASN A 26 16.62 14.45 -6.31
CA ASN A 26 15.36 15.16 -6.26
C ASN A 26 15.12 15.98 -7.54
N ARG A 27 13.91 15.89 -8.09
CA ARG A 27 13.46 16.51 -9.35
C ARG A 27 14.19 16.02 -10.61
N LEU A 28 14.95 14.93 -10.51
CA LEU A 28 15.48 14.26 -11.69
C LEU A 28 14.35 13.50 -12.36
N SER A 29 14.10 13.80 -13.63
CA SER A 29 13.15 13.07 -14.47
C SER A 29 13.88 12.09 -15.38
N LEU A 30 13.45 10.84 -15.37
CA LEU A 30 14.02 9.72 -16.11
C LEU A 30 12.92 9.08 -16.97
N PRO A 31 13.12 8.94 -18.29
CA PRO A 31 12.20 8.17 -19.10
C PRO A 31 12.26 6.69 -18.68
N LEU A 32 11.10 6.05 -18.55
CA LEU A 32 11.02 4.62 -18.28
C LEU A 32 11.08 3.84 -19.60
N MET A 33 11.72 2.68 -19.56
CA MET A 33 11.77 1.76 -20.70
C MET A 33 10.38 1.17 -21.01
N SER A 34 9.57 0.99 -19.98
CA SER A 34 8.18 0.56 -20.06
C SER A 34 7.35 1.18 -18.92
N PRO A 35 6.08 1.57 -19.16
CA PRO A 35 5.42 1.65 -20.46
C PRO A 35 5.99 2.80 -21.31
N ALA A 36 5.86 2.70 -22.64
CA ALA A 36 6.44 3.68 -23.56
C ALA A 36 5.82 5.08 -23.36
N GLY A 37 6.67 6.09 -23.23
CA GLY A 37 6.25 7.48 -22.97
C GLY A 37 6.12 7.82 -21.49
N ALA A 38 6.23 6.83 -20.59
CA ALA A 38 6.21 7.09 -19.16
C ALA A 38 7.51 7.72 -18.68
N THR A 39 7.40 8.64 -17.73
CA THR A 39 8.53 9.36 -17.13
C THR A 39 8.41 9.30 -15.61
N LEU A 40 9.47 8.85 -14.94
CA LEU A 40 9.62 8.90 -13.50
C LEU A 40 10.30 10.20 -13.10
N THR A 41 9.63 11.04 -12.32
CA THR A 41 10.23 12.18 -11.64
C THR A 41 10.49 11.84 -10.18
N ILE A 42 11.75 11.79 -9.79
CA ILE A 42 12.17 11.47 -8.42
C ILE A 42 11.79 12.61 -7.48
N GLY A 43 11.18 12.28 -6.35
CA GLY A 43 10.69 13.27 -5.38
C GLY A 43 10.13 12.59 -4.13
N GLY A 44 10.03 13.35 -3.04
CA GLY A 44 9.44 12.88 -1.80
C GLY A 44 7.91 13.01 -1.81
N VAL A 45 7.26 12.66 -0.69
CA VAL A 45 5.81 12.90 -0.47
C VAL A 45 5.44 14.38 -0.70
N GLU A 46 6.33 15.29 -0.28
CA GLU A 46 6.18 16.73 -0.46
C GLU A 46 6.04 17.12 -1.94
N ASP A 47 6.62 16.38 -2.87
CA ASP A 47 6.56 16.68 -4.29
C ASP A 47 5.31 16.07 -4.97
N THR A 48 4.41 15.44 -4.19
CA THR A 48 3.18 14.81 -4.68
C THR A 48 1.92 15.58 -4.28
N ILE A 49 0.78 15.20 -4.87
CA ILE A 49 -0.56 15.70 -4.48
C ILE A 49 -1.00 15.24 -3.07
N TYR A 50 -0.24 14.37 -2.41
CA TYR A 50 -0.53 13.82 -1.10
C TYR A 50 0.21 14.52 0.05
N ARG A 51 0.97 15.58 -0.25
CA ARG A 51 1.70 16.41 0.74
C ARG A 51 0.87 16.74 1.98
N ASP A 52 -0.34 17.25 1.77
CA ASP A 52 -1.22 17.71 2.83
C ASP A 52 -2.22 16.62 3.28
N LYS A 53 -1.96 15.33 2.93
CA LYS A 53 -2.82 14.18 3.22
C LYS A 53 -2.09 13.10 4.02
N PRO A 54 -1.62 13.40 5.24
CA PRO A 54 -0.85 12.45 6.05
C PRO A 54 -1.62 11.17 6.39
N GLY A 55 -2.95 11.22 6.43
CA GLY A 55 -3.80 10.03 6.62
C GLY A 55 -3.69 9.02 5.49
N GLU A 56 -3.69 9.49 4.24
CA GLU A 56 -3.53 8.64 3.04
C GLU A 56 -2.13 8.03 3.00
N VAL A 57 -1.11 8.86 3.23
CA VAL A 57 0.30 8.43 3.24
C VAL A 57 0.54 7.35 4.29
N ASN A 58 -0.02 7.53 5.49
CA ASN A 58 0.04 6.54 6.56
C ASN A 58 -0.77 5.27 6.23
N GLY A 59 -1.82 5.37 5.42
CA GLY A 59 -2.65 4.25 4.98
C GLY A 59 -1.90 3.28 4.06
N TRP A 60 -1.00 3.78 3.20
CA TRP A 60 -0.22 2.95 2.27
C TRP A 60 0.58 1.84 2.97
N GLY A 61 1.15 2.15 4.13
CA GLY A 61 1.92 1.19 4.92
C GLY A 61 1.09 0.23 5.78
N LYS A 62 -0.22 0.47 5.92
CA LYS A 62 -1.06 -0.21 6.93
C LYS A 62 -2.19 -1.04 6.36
N PHE A 63 -2.75 -0.66 5.21
CA PHE A 63 -4.03 -1.20 4.77
C PHE A 63 -3.95 -2.05 3.50
N TYR A 64 -2.83 -2.05 2.80
CA TYR A 64 -2.70 -2.73 1.50
C TYR A 64 -1.91 -4.03 1.60
N LEU A 65 -0.81 -4.05 2.37
CA LEU A 65 0.02 -5.24 2.55
C LEU A 65 -0.38 -6.00 3.82
N GLU A 66 -0.08 -7.30 3.84
CA GLU A 66 -0.43 -8.20 4.96
C GLU A 66 0.17 -7.76 6.30
N ASP A 67 1.43 -7.31 6.25
CA ASP A 67 2.13 -6.75 7.42
C ASP A 67 2.23 -5.23 7.31
N GLU A 68 2.22 -4.54 8.46
CA GLU A 68 2.51 -3.10 8.51
C GLU A 68 3.97 -2.84 8.09
N VAL A 69 4.12 -2.01 7.08
CA VAL A 69 5.41 -1.60 6.50
C VAL A 69 5.57 -0.09 6.50
N ASN A 70 6.80 0.38 6.45
CA ASN A 70 7.07 1.80 6.28
C ASN A 70 7.33 2.11 4.80
N MET A 71 6.27 2.56 4.11
CA MET A 71 6.33 2.96 2.71
C MET A 71 7.11 4.25 2.54
N GLN A 72 8.05 4.25 1.61
CA GLN A 72 8.89 5.38 1.27
C GLN A 72 8.71 5.76 -0.19
N VAL A 73 8.24 6.98 -0.42
CA VAL A 73 8.05 7.51 -1.77
C VAL A 73 9.41 7.73 -2.45
N ILE A 74 9.50 7.27 -3.69
CA ILE A 74 10.64 7.44 -4.59
C ILE A 74 10.37 8.56 -5.58
N GLY A 75 9.12 8.71 -6.02
CA GLY A 75 8.75 9.73 -6.99
C GLY A 75 7.38 9.49 -7.60
N VAL A 76 7.13 10.18 -8.71
CA VAL A 76 5.87 10.15 -9.44
C VAL A 76 6.11 9.72 -10.87
N VAL A 77 5.22 8.88 -11.42
CA VAL A 77 5.26 8.47 -12.81
C VAL A 77 4.08 9.06 -13.56
N GLU A 78 4.41 9.80 -14.62
CA GLU A 78 3.47 10.39 -15.57
C GLU A 78 3.56 9.65 -16.92
N GLY A 79 2.57 9.83 -17.79
CA GLY A 79 2.59 9.28 -19.15
C GLY A 79 2.29 7.78 -19.24
N THR A 80 1.59 7.23 -18.23
CA THR A 80 1.05 5.87 -18.28
C THR A 80 -0.37 5.86 -18.82
N TYR A 81 -0.97 4.67 -18.92
CA TYR A 81 -2.40 4.53 -19.22
C TYR A 81 -3.33 4.97 -18.07
N CYS A 82 -2.77 5.28 -16.89
CA CYS A 82 -3.53 5.82 -15.78
C CYS A 82 -3.90 7.29 -16.07
N PRO A 83 -5.16 7.72 -15.84
CA PRO A 83 -5.54 9.13 -15.97
C PRO A 83 -4.93 10.02 -14.88
N TYR A 84 -4.38 9.42 -13.82
CA TYR A 84 -3.76 10.08 -12.68
C TYR A 84 -2.27 9.75 -12.60
N ASP A 85 -1.55 10.59 -11.87
CA ASP A 85 -0.13 10.40 -11.60
C ASP A 85 0.08 9.23 -10.63
N LEU A 86 0.96 8.30 -10.99
CA LEU A 86 1.27 7.14 -10.15
C LEU A 86 2.33 7.51 -9.12
N VAL A 87 2.07 7.30 -7.83
CA VAL A 87 3.08 7.51 -6.78
C VAL A 87 3.88 6.22 -6.60
N LEU A 88 5.17 6.26 -6.95
CA LEU A 88 6.09 5.15 -6.74
C LEU A 88 6.66 5.16 -5.34
N MET A 89 6.64 4.00 -4.70
CA MET A 89 7.16 3.80 -3.34
C MET A 89 7.79 2.42 -3.17
N THR A 90 8.61 2.29 -2.14
CA THR A 90 9.23 1.01 -1.74
C THR A 90 9.15 0.87 -0.23
N CYS A 91 9.30 -0.35 0.28
CA CYS A 91 9.37 -0.62 1.70
C CYS A 91 10.53 -1.58 2.01
N GLU A 92 10.56 -2.16 3.19
CA GLU A 92 11.62 -3.04 3.67
C GLU A 92 11.86 -4.27 2.78
N ASP A 93 10.85 -4.71 2.03
CA ASP A 93 10.94 -5.83 1.10
C ASP A 93 11.67 -5.49 -0.22
N LYS A 94 12.04 -4.21 -0.41
CA LYS A 94 12.76 -3.65 -1.55
C LYS A 94 12.03 -3.71 -2.89
N LYS A 95 10.76 -4.14 -2.91
CA LYS A 95 9.93 -4.11 -4.10
C LYS A 95 9.46 -2.70 -4.38
N ILE A 96 8.98 -2.47 -5.60
CA ILE A 96 8.45 -1.19 -6.03
C ILE A 96 6.95 -1.32 -6.20
N TYR A 97 6.25 -0.42 -5.52
CA TYR A 97 4.82 -0.30 -5.55
C TYR A 97 4.43 1.02 -6.20
N ALA A 98 3.35 1.03 -6.98
CA ALA A 98 2.74 2.24 -7.54
C ALA A 98 1.33 2.40 -6.99
N TYR A 99 1.04 3.56 -6.42
CA TYR A 99 -0.30 3.90 -5.98
C TYR A 99 -0.99 4.77 -7.02
N ASP A 100 -2.20 4.37 -7.46
CA ASP A 100 -2.95 5.06 -8.51
C ASP A 100 -4.11 5.93 -7.99
N GLY A 101 -4.24 6.05 -6.67
CA GLY A 101 -5.34 6.76 -6.01
C GLY A 101 -6.39 5.85 -5.41
N GLU A 102 -6.42 4.56 -5.77
CA GLU A 102 -7.37 3.58 -5.24
C GLU A 102 -6.67 2.29 -4.78
N GLU A 103 -5.80 1.74 -5.62
CA GLU A 103 -5.09 0.49 -5.40
C GLU A 103 -3.57 0.68 -5.34
N LEU A 104 -2.92 -0.24 -4.63
CA LEU A 104 -1.47 -0.35 -4.59
C LEU A 104 -1.03 -1.47 -5.53
N HIS A 105 -0.24 -1.15 -6.55
CA HIS A 105 0.20 -2.06 -7.60
C HIS A 105 1.64 -2.49 -7.38
N LEU A 106 1.95 -3.79 -7.41
CA LEU A 106 3.34 -4.27 -7.43
C LEU A 106 3.88 -4.15 -8.85
N VAL A 107 4.71 -3.14 -9.11
CA VAL A 107 5.11 -2.77 -10.48
C VAL A 107 6.54 -3.16 -10.84
N ALA A 108 7.40 -3.44 -9.86
CA ALA A 108 8.71 -4.02 -10.10
C ALA A 108 9.21 -4.80 -8.88
N PRO A 109 10.04 -5.85 -9.08
CA PRO A 109 10.63 -6.61 -7.98
C PRO A 109 11.72 -5.85 -7.22
N GLY A 110 12.18 -4.70 -7.74
CA GLY A 110 13.07 -3.78 -7.04
C GLY A 110 13.66 -2.69 -7.94
N LEU A 111 14.46 -1.80 -7.34
CA LEU A 111 15.00 -0.62 -8.02
C LEU A 111 15.86 -0.93 -9.25
N LYS A 112 16.60 -2.04 -9.25
CA LYS A 112 17.40 -2.43 -10.42
C LYS A 112 16.49 -2.69 -11.63
N GLN A 113 15.42 -3.45 -11.43
CA GLN A 113 14.48 -3.76 -12.50
C GLN A 113 13.70 -2.51 -12.94
N LEU A 114 13.36 -1.63 -12.00
CA LEU A 114 12.79 -0.31 -12.31
C LEU A 114 13.69 0.49 -13.27
N CYS A 115 15.00 0.50 -13.04
CA CYS A 115 15.94 1.22 -13.90
C CYS A 115 16.18 0.52 -15.25
N ASP A 116 16.30 -0.81 -15.24
CA ASP A 116 16.69 -1.58 -16.44
C ASP A 116 15.49 -1.81 -17.38
N GLU A 117 14.30 -2.03 -16.84
CA GLU A 117 13.11 -2.50 -17.58
C GLU A 117 11.89 -1.57 -17.43
N GLY A 118 11.89 -0.66 -16.45
CA GLY A 118 10.77 0.23 -16.16
C GLY A 118 9.77 -0.38 -15.18
N ILE A 119 8.48 -0.04 -15.36
CA ILE A 119 7.39 -0.53 -14.53
C ILE A 119 6.45 -1.44 -15.33
N GLU A 120 5.93 -2.45 -14.66
CA GLU A 120 4.80 -3.24 -15.15
C GLU A 120 3.50 -2.52 -14.78
N TYR A 121 2.88 -1.84 -15.76
CA TYR A 121 1.60 -1.18 -15.57
C TYR A 121 0.71 -1.31 -16.82
N PRO A 122 -0.52 -1.85 -16.72
CA PRO A 122 -1.19 -2.36 -15.52
C PRO A 122 -0.46 -3.54 -14.88
N ALA A 123 -0.41 -3.59 -13.54
CA ALA A 123 0.32 -4.64 -12.83
C ALA A 123 -0.46 -5.95 -12.79
N SER A 124 0.25 -7.07 -12.90
CA SER A 124 -0.33 -8.41 -12.68
C SER A 124 -0.80 -8.65 -11.23
N LYS A 125 -0.27 -7.88 -10.28
CA LYS A 125 -0.64 -7.96 -8.86
C LYS A 125 -0.91 -6.57 -8.30
N SER A 126 -2.14 -6.37 -7.82
CA SER A 126 -2.55 -5.21 -7.06
C SER A 126 -3.12 -5.61 -5.70
N TYR A 127 -3.23 -4.62 -4.81
CA TYR A 127 -3.76 -4.72 -3.47
C TYR A 127 -4.79 -3.61 -3.29
N TYR A 128 -5.99 -3.97 -2.84
CA TYR A 128 -7.04 -2.98 -2.55
C TYR A 128 -6.92 -2.47 -1.11
N ASN A 129 -7.56 -1.34 -0.82
CA ASN A 129 -7.59 -0.79 0.53
C ASN A 129 -8.35 -1.71 1.51
N GLY A 130 -7.66 -2.26 2.50
CA GLY A 130 -8.19 -3.20 3.48
C GLY A 130 -7.77 -4.66 3.24
N GLU A 131 -7.00 -4.93 2.17
CA GLU A 131 -6.45 -6.25 1.84
C GLU A 131 -5.64 -6.86 3.00
N ALA A 132 -5.00 -6.01 3.83
CA ALA A 132 -4.32 -6.41 5.06
C ALA A 132 -5.19 -7.24 6.04
N PHE A 133 -6.52 -7.00 6.03
CA PHE A 133 -7.45 -7.59 7.00
C PHE A 133 -8.20 -8.82 6.46
N LYS A 134 -7.94 -9.26 5.22
CA LYS A 134 -8.68 -10.36 4.59
C LYS A 134 -8.70 -11.65 5.43
N ASN A 135 -7.57 -11.96 6.07
CA ASN A 135 -7.41 -13.15 6.89
C ASN A 135 -8.03 -13.00 8.28
N MET A 136 -8.15 -11.77 8.78
CA MET A 136 -8.77 -11.50 10.08
C MET A 136 -10.23 -11.93 10.04
N VAL A 137 -10.97 -11.51 9.01
CA VAL A 137 -12.38 -11.86 8.78
C VAL A 137 -12.55 -13.39 8.70
N SER A 138 -11.71 -14.09 7.94
CA SER A 138 -11.79 -15.55 7.81
C SER A 138 -11.49 -16.30 9.11
N SER A 139 -10.53 -15.83 9.92
CA SER A 139 -10.18 -16.49 11.19
C SER A 139 -11.31 -16.40 12.22
N TYR A 140 -11.97 -15.25 12.32
CA TYR A 140 -13.13 -15.05 13.20
C TYR A 140 -14.29 -16.00 12.85
N PHE A 141 -14.57 -16.19 11.56
CA PHE A 141 -15.64 -17.10 11.11
C PHE A 141 -15.32 -18.59 11.34
N LEU A 142 -14.05 -18.98 11.36
CA LEU A 142 -13.63 -20.38 11.47
C LEU A 142 -13.39 -20.83 12.93
N THR A 143 -13.00 -19.94 13.83
CA THR A 143 -12.73 -20.30 15.23
C THR A 143 -13.99 -20.37 16.09
N GLU A 144 -15.04 -19.63 15.75
CA GLU A 144 -16.34 -19.72 16.42
C GLU A 144 -17.33 -20.41 15.50
N ASN A 145 -17.45 -21.72 15.64
CA ASN A 145 -18.51 -22.53 15.03
C ASN A 145 -19.87 -22.22 15.70
N LYS A 146 -20.28 -20.95 15.66
CA LYS A 146 -21.56 -20.42 16.08
C LYS A 146 -21.99 -19.43 15.02
N TYR A 147 -23.13 -19.73 14.41
CA TYR A 147 -23.97 -18.76 13.73
C TYR A 147 -23.93 -17.44 14.52
N CYS A 148 -23.25 -16.44 13.99
CA CYS A 148 -23.21 -15.12 14.60
C CYS A 148 -24.56 -14.46 14.26
N PRO A 149 -25.43 -14.20 15.23
CA PRO A 149 -26.62 -13.39 14.97
C PRO A 149 -26.14 -12.06 14.39
N VAL A 150 -26.78 -11.59 13.32
CA VAL A 150 -26.43 -10.37 12.58
C VAL A 150 -26.23 -9.15 13.51
N GLU A 151 -26.85 -9.20 14.70
CA GLU A 151 -26.74 -8.21 15.79
C GLU A 151 -25.36 -8.15 16.48
N LEU A 152 -24.60 -9.26 16.55
CA LEU A 152 -23.25 -9.29 17.14
C LEU A 152 -22.15 -8.91 16.13
N LEU A 153 -22.39 -9.13 14.84
CA LEU A 153 -21.57 -8.55 13.76
C LEU A 153 -21.55 -7.03 13.88
N SER A 154 -22.70 -6.38 14.14
CA SER A 154 -22.74 -4.92 14.35
C SER A 154 -21.87 -4.46 15.52
N VAL A 155 -21.80 -5.24 16.61
CA VAL A 155 -20.99 -4.91 17.81
C VAL A 155 -19.49 -5.10 17.57
N CYS A 156 -19.09 -6.14 16.84
CA CYS A 156 -17.70 -6.33 16.42
C CYS A 156 -17.26 -5.24 15.44
N ILE A 157 -18.13 -4.89 14.50
CA ILE A 157 -17.94 -3.79 13.56
C ILE A 157 -17.85 -2.45 14.31
N GLN A 158 -18.72 -2.20 15.30
CA GLN A 158 -18.69 -0.99 16.13
C GLN A 158 -17.47 -0.92 17.05
N HIS A 159 -16.97 -2.04 17.58
CA HIS A 159 -15.73 -2.07 18.35
C HIS A 159 -14.49 -1.87 17.47
N LEU A 160 -14.46 -2.45 16.26
CA LEU A 160 -13.42 -2.16 15.27
C LEU A 160 -13.47 -0.69 14.83
N TYR A 161 -14.67 -0.15 14.62
CA TYR A 161 -14.90 1.25 14.30
C TYR A 161 -14.44 2.17 15.44
N LEU A 162 -14.71 1.84 16.72
CA LEU A 162 -14.28 2.63 17.87
C LEU A 162 -12.76 2.59 18.07
N LEU A 163 -12.13 1.42 17.92
CA LEU A 163 -10.67 1.26 18.04
C LEU A 163 -9.92 2.02 16.93
N CYS A 164 -10.50 2.06 15.73
CA CYS A 164 -9.95 2.79 14.58
C CYS A 164 -10.24 4.29 14.61
N SER A 165 -11.37 4.73 15.17
CA SER A 165 -11.74 6.15 15.31
C SER A 165 -10.77 6.94 16.20
N VAL A 166 -10.03 6.25 17.08
CA VAL A 166 -9.07 6.88 18.00
C VAL A 166 -7.74 7.23 17.30
N GLN A 167 -7.48 6.75 16.07
CA GLN A 167 -6.11 6.79 15.50
C GLN A 167 -5.97 7.39 14.07
N ALA A 168 -6.78 8.41 13.76
CA ALA A 168 -6.64 9.38 12.65
C ALA A 168 -7.65 9.27 11.49
N GLU A 169 -7.98 10.42 10.94
CA GLU A 169 -9.14 10.75 10.09
C GLU A 169 -9.18 10.07 8.70
N GLY A 170 -8.22 9.19 8.37
CA GLY A 170 -8.19 8.43 7.11
C GLY A 170 -8.71 6.99 7.21
N ILE A 171 -8.98 6.47 8.41
CA ILE A 171 -9.31 5.05 8.63
C ILE A 171 -10.76 4.70 8.25
N VAL A 172 -11.66 5.68 8.26
CA VAL A 172 -13.11 5.46 8.10
C VAL A 172 -13.47 4.95 6.69
N LEU A 173 -12.72 5.29 5.65
CA LEU A 173 -13.05 4.90 4.26
C LEU A 173 -12.68 3.45 3.93
N GLY A 174 -11.49 2.97 4.32
CA GLY A 174 -11.03 1.61 4.05
C GLY A 174 -11.89 0.54 4.75
N MET A 175 -12.32 0.83 5.99
CA MET A 175 -13.20 -0.07 6.73
C MET A 175 -14.62 -0.11 6.17
N CYS A 176 -15.16 1.03 5.72
CA CYS A 176 -16.47 1.06 5.05
C CYS A 176 -16.49 0.20 3.77
N TYR A 177 -15.38 0.12 3.04
CA TYR A 177 -15.30 -0.72 1.84
C TYR A 177 -15.33 -2.21 2.19
N VAL A 178 -14.52 -2.65 3.16
CA VAL A 178 -14.53 -4.05 3.64
C VAL A 178 -15.91 -4.43 4.21
N LEU A 179 -16.55 -3.52 4.95
CA LEU A 179 -17.90 -3.74 5.47
C LEU A 179 -18.95 -3.83 4.35
N LYS A 180 -18.83 -3.01 3.30
CA LYS A 180 -19.72 -3.05 2.14
C LYS A 180 -19.55 -4.34 1.34
N SER A 181 -18.32 -4.78 1.07
CA SER A 181 -18.04 -6.05 0.40
C SER A 181 -18.55 -7.26 1.20
N VAL A 182 -18.50 -7.20 2.54
CA VAL A 182 -19.04 -8.26 3.41
C VAL A 182 -20.58 -8.23 3.44
N THR A 183 -21.22 -7.06 3.38
CA THR A 183 -22.69 -6.96 3.32
C THR A 183 -23.27 -7.32 1.96
N ASP A 184 -22.57 -7.01 0.87
CA ASP A 184 -22.99 -7.39 -0.49
C ASP A 184 -22.80 -8.90 -0.76
N ALA A 185 -22.00 -9.60 0.07
CA ALA A 185 -21.75 -11.04 -0.03
C ALA A 185 -22.67 -11.93 0.84
N LEU A 186 -23.56 -11.33 1.64
CA LEU A 186 -24.60 -11.99 2.45
C LEU A 186 -25.97 -11.92 1.77
#